data_AF-A0A1D9Q5I5-F1
#
_entry.id   AF-A0A1D9Q5I5-F1
#
_cell.length_a   1.000
_cell.length_b   1.000
_cell.length_c   1.000
_cell.angle_alpha   90.00
_cell.angle_beta   90.00
_cell.angle_gamma   90.00
#
_symmetry.space_group_name_H-M   'P 1'
#
loop_
_entity.id
_entity.type
_entity.pdbx_description
1 polymer ?
#
loop_
_entity_poly.entity_id
_entity_poly.type
_entity_poly.pdbx_seq_one_letter_code
_entity_poly.pdbx_strand_id
1 'polypeptide(L)'
;MSSFAFSRVSSDSSSSSSSSSSSSSYSMEPRVEVMRCSRCAKTVETISTMQYHGNELRRVSTDDASASGMVRFGHNLYYCDRCAKMVGYK
;
A
#
# COMPACT_ATOMS: atom_id res chain seq x y z
N MET A 1 1.39 48.50 -18.42
CA MET A 1 2.80 48.42 -18.00
C MET A 1 2.94 49.14 -16.68
N SER A 2 3.24 48.43 -15.58
CA SER A 2 4.09 48.84 -14.44
C SER A 2 3.71 48.08 -13.15
N SER A 3 4.65 47.24 -12.72
CA SER A 3 4.73 46.49 -11.46
C SER A 3 4.87 47.42 -10.24
N PHE A 4 4.68 46.91 -9.01
CA PHE A 4 5.69 46.86 -7.91
C PHE A 4 5.04 46.39 -6.59
N ALA A 5 5.90 45.92 -5.67
CA ALA A 5 5.64 44.88 -4.68
C ALA A 5 5.51 45.37 -3.21
N PHE A 6 5.18 44.40 -2.33
CA PHE A 6 5.67 44.18 -0.95
C PHE A 6 4.77 44.53 0.26
N SER A 7 4.30 43.44 0.90
CA SER A 7 4.29 43.08 2.34
C SER A 7 3.93 44.07 3.46
N ARG A 8 3.04 43.65 4.39
CA ARG A 8 3.31 43.34 5.84
C ARG A 8 2.08 43.57 6.76
N VAL A 9 1.92 42.67 7.77
CA VAL A 9 1.44 42.90 9.17
C VAL A 9 -0.07 43.26 9.36
N SER A 10 -0.87 42.84 10.36
CA SER A 10 -0.70 42.09 11.61
C SER A 10 -2.07 41.87 12.32
N SER A 11 -2.20 40.79 13.12
CA SER A 11 -2.86 40.70 14.47
C SER A 11 -4.37 41.04 14.62
N ASP A 12 -5.21 40.48 15.50
CA ASP A 12 -5.16 39.59 16.68
C ASP A 12 -6.59 39.03 16.92
N SER A 13 -6.73 37.78 17.37
CA SER A 13 -7.76 37.37 18.36
C SER A 13 -7.63 35.87 18.68
N SER A 14 -7.41 35.59 19.95
CA SER A 14 -7.21 34.27 20.53
C SER A 14 -8.49 33.42 20.52
N SER A 15 -8.40 32.17 20.06
CA SER A 15 -9.40 31.14 20.34
C SER A 15 -8.67 29.81 20.60
N SER A 16 -8.29 29.61 21.85
CA SER A 16 -7.88 28.31 22.36
C SER A 16 -9.06 27.36 22.32
N SER A 17 -9.08 26.40 21.41
CA SER A 17 -9.91 25.19 21.52
C SER A 17 -9.35 24.09 20.64
N SER A 18 -8.76 23.11 21.33
CA SER A 18 -8.67 21.69 20.95
C SER A 18 -8.15 21.36 19.55
N SER A 19 -6.97 20.76 19.54
CA SER A 19 -6.57 19.77 18.55
C SER A 19 -7.72 18.79 18.28
N SER A 20 -8.56 19.09 17.29
CA SER A 20 -9.36 18.07 16.63
C SER A 20 -8.39 17.34 15.73
N SER A 21 -7.61 16.45 16.33
CA SER A 21 -7.17 15.25 15.66
C SER A 21 -8.45 14.59 15.17
N SER A 22 -8.84 14.91 13.95
CA SER A 22 -9.78 14.12 13.20
C SER A 22 -9.08 12.78 13.01
N SER A 23 -9.24 11.92 14.01
CA SER A 23 -9.06 10.49 13.89
C SER A 23 -10.12 10.05 12.89
N SER A 24 -9.83 10.28 11.61
CA SER A 24 -10.34 9.46 10.55
C SER A 24 -9.93 8.05 10.95
N SER A 25 -10.83 7.37 11.65
CA SER A 25 -10.78 5.94 11.86
C SER A 25 -10.85 5.36 10.47
N TYR A 26 -9.69 5.27 9.81
CA TYR A 26 -9.54 4.55 8.58
C TYR A 26 -9.97 3.14 8.94
N SER A 27 -11.18 2.76 8.56
CA SER A 27 -11.56 1.36 8.59
C SER A 27 -10.55 0.68 7.68
N MET A 28 -9.63 -0.08 8.27
CA MET A 28 -8.71 -0.94 7.55
C MET A 28 -9.56 -2.06 6.94
N GLU A 29 -10.27 -1.76 5.86
CA GLU A 29 -11.12 -2.74 5.20
C GLU A 29 -10.20 -3.84 4.65
N PRO A 30 -10.36 -5.10 5.09
CA PRO A 30 -9.59 -6.21 4.55
C PRO A 30 -9.92 -6.34 3.07
N ARG A 31 -8.88 -6.45 2.23
CA ARG A 31 -9.05 -6.63 0.79
C ARG A 31 -8.62 -8.03 0.40
N VAL A 32 -9.36 -8.61 -0.53
CA VAL A 32 -8.98 -9.87 -1.16
C VAL A 32 -8.09 -9.54 -2.35
N GLU A 33 -6.84 -9.98 -2.29
CA GLU A 33 -5.91 -9.92 -3.42
C GLU A 33 -5.75 -11.34 -3.99
N VAL A 34 -5.77 -11.46 -5.32
CA VAL A 34 -5.67 -12.75 -6.01
C VAL A 34 -4.32 -12.84 -6.74
N MET A 35 -3.51 -13.82 -6.37
CA MET A 35 -2.26 -14.14 -7.06
C MET A 35 -2.48 -15.28 -8.06
N ARG A 36 -1.91 -15.14 -9.26
CA ARG A 36 -1.99 -16.15 -10.31
C ARG A 36 -0.60 -16.62 -10.73
N CYS A 37 -0.40 -17.92 -10.72
CA CYS A 37 0.80 -18.53 -11.26
C CYS A 37 0.86 -18.32 -12.77
N SER A 38 1.92 -17.68 -13.27
CA SER A 38 2.07 -17.38 -14.70
C SER A 38 2.26 -18.63 -15.59
N ARG A 39 2.62 -19.78 -14.99
CA ARG A 39 2.92 -21.02 -15.73
C ARG A 39 1.75 -22.02 -15.75
N CYS A 40 1.10 -22.25 -14.61
CA CYS A 40 0.01 -23.23 -14.49
C CYS A 40 -1.36 -22.62 -14.18
N ALA A 41 -1.47 -21.28 -14.19
CA ALA A 41 -2.71 -20.55 -13.90
C ALA A 41 -3.33 -20.81 -12.51
N LYS A 42 -2.66 -21.54 -11.60
CA LYS A 42 -3.10 -21.72 -10.21
C LYS A 42 -3.34 -20.35 -9.57
N THR A 43 -4.53 -20.14 -9.04
CA THR A 43 -4.89 -18.95 -8.28
C THR A 43 -4.80 -19.23 -6.79
N VAL A 44 -4.41 -18.21 -6.02
CA VAL A 44 -4.47 -18.20 -4.56
C VAL A 44 -4.98 -16.83 -4.13
N GLU A 45 -5.92 -16.84 -3.21
CA GLU A 45 -6.52 -15.63 -2.65
C GLU A 45 -5.87 -15.35 -1.29
N THR A 46 -5.50 -14.11 -1.06
CA THR A 46 -4.92 -13.66 0.21
C THR A 46 -5.68 -12.45 0.72
N ILE A 47 -5.95 -12.44 2.02
CA ILE A 47 -6.58 -11.31 2.68
C ILE A 47 -5.47 -10.40 3.17
N SER A 48 -5.28 -9.27 2.48
CA SER A 48 -4.31 -8.26 2.86
C SER A 48 -5.02 -7.12 3.57
N THR A 49 -4.62 -6.87 4.81
CA THR A 49 -5.02 -5.65 5.52
C THR A 49 -4.11 -4.52 5.05
N MET A 50 -4.69 -3.39 4.65
CA MET A 50 -3.91 -2.26 4.16
C MET A 50 -3.09 -1.64 5.28
N GLN A 51 -1.87 -2.13 5.50
CA GLN A 51 -0.95 -1.44 6.39
C GLN A 51 -0.35 -0.25 5.63
N TYR A 52 -0.91 0.94 5.86
CA TYR A 52 -0.29 2.19 5.44
C TYR A 52 1.09 2.30 6.11
N HIS A 53 2.15 2.23 5.30
CA HIS A 53 3.49 2.65 5.70
C HIS A 53 3.79 3.95 4.95
N GLY A 54 3.21 5.06 5.43
CA GLY A 54 3.22 6.35 4.72
C GLY A 54 2.00 6.55 3.82
N ASN A 55 2.15 7.27 2.69
CA ASN A 55 1.06 7.56 1.74
C ASN A 55 0.76 6.40 0.77
N GLU A 56 1.64 5.40 0.69
CA GLU A 56 1.59 4.39 -0.37
C GLU A 56 0.81 3.13 0.01
N LEU A 57 0.07 2.62 -0.98
CA LEU A 57 -0.74 1.41 -0.91
C LEU A 57 0.16 0.17 -0.88
N ARG A 58 0.32 -0.49 0.28
CA ARG A 58 1.12 -1.72 0.38
C ARG A 58 0.34 -2.90 -0.22
N ARG A 59 0.76 -3.37 -1.40
CA ARG A 59 0.29 -4.62 -2.06
C ARG A 59 0.80 -5.86 -1.32
N VAL A 60 0.29 -7.06 -1.65
CA VAL A 60 0.76 -8.37 -1.14
C VAL A 60 2.27 -8.37 -0.93
N SER A 61 2.70 -8.48 0.33
CA SER A 61 4.12 -8.55 0.67
C SER A 61 4.74 -9.83 0.11
N THR A 62 6.06 -9.84 -0.07
CA THR A 62 6.77 -11.08 -0.46
C THR A 62 6.54 -12.18 0.57
N ASP A 63 6.44 -11.82 1.85
CA ASP A 63 6.20 -12.76 2.96
C ASP A 63 4.81 -13.39 2.87
N ASP A 64 3.75 -12.58 2.69
CA ASP A 64 2.37 -13.07 2.49
C ASP A 64 2.25 -14.00 1.27
N ALA A 65 2.94 -13.65 0.18
CA ALA A 65 3.01 -14.49 -1.00
C ALA A 65 3.66 -15.85 -0.69
N SER A 66 4.80 -15.82 0.00
CA SER A 66 5.57 -17.01 0.36
C SER A 66 4.79 -17.90 1.33
N ALA A 67 4.12 -17.32 2.32
CA ALA A 67 3.24 -18.03 3.26
C ALA A 67 2.08 -18.75 2.54
N SER A 68 1.68 -18.24 1.37
CA SER A 68 0.61 -18.77 0.54
C SER A 68 1.08 -19.80 -0.52
N GLY A 69 2.36 -20.18 -0.50
CA GLY A 69 2.96 -21.10 -1.48
C GLY A 69 3.13 -20.49 -2.87
N MET A 70 3.27 -19.16 -2.91
CA MET A 70 3.51 -18.36 -4.11
C MET A 70 4.88 -17.67 -4.02
N VAL A 71 5.70 -17.89 -5.03
CA VAL A 71 7.02 -17.26 -5.17
C VAL A 71 6.88 -16.04 -6.08
N ARG A 72 7.18 -14.86 -5.53
CA ARG A 72 7.14 -13.60 -6.28
C ARG A 72 8.48 -13.38 -6.99
N PHE A 73 8.47 -13.24 -8.32
CA PHE A 73 9.67 -13.04 -9.14
C PHE A 73 9.71 -11.67 -9.84
N GLY A 74 8.70 -10.84 -9.61
CA GLY A 74 8.62 -9.48 -10.16
C GLY A 74 7.49 -8.69 -9.53
N HIS A 75 7.19 -7.52 -10.08
CA HIS A 75 6.14 -6.66 -9.56
C HIS A 75 4.76 -7.24 -9.89
N ASN A 76 4.10 -7.82 -8.87
CA ASN A 76 2.85 -8.59 -9.01
C ASN A 76 2.95 -9.81 -9.94
N LEU A 77 4.14 -10.41 -10.07
CA LEU A 77 4.36 -11.62 -10.87
C LEU A 77 4.68 -12.80 -9.95
N TYR A 78 3.91 -13.88 -10.09
CA TYR A 78 3.95 -15.02 -9.17
C TYR A 78 4.07 -16.37 -9.90
N TYR A 79 4.80 -17.29 -9.28
CA TYR A 79 4.74 -18.72 -9.57
C TYR A 79 4.25 -19.46 -8.33
N CYS A 80 3.53 -20.57 -8.49
CA CYS A 80 3.35 -21.50 -7.37
C CYS A 80 4.67 -22.22 -7.07
N ASP A 81 4.85 -22.73 -5.85
CA ASP A 81 6.08 -23.43 -5.43
C ASP A 81 6.58 -24.48 -6.42
N ARG A 82 5.65 -25.28 -6.98
CA ARG A 82 6.00 -26.31 -7.96
C ARG A 82 6.59 -25.70 -9.22
N CYS A 83 5.99 -24.62 -9.73
CA CYS A 83 6.48 -23.95 -10.94
C CYS A 83 7.79 -23.22 -10.69
N ALA A 84 7.93 -22.56 -9.54
CA ALA A 84 9.16 -21.90 -9.13
C ALA A 84 10.34 -22.87 -9.11
N LYS A 85 10.19 -24.05 -8.47
CA LYS A 85 11.23 -25.09 -8.46
C LYS A 85 11.60 -25.57 -9.86
N MET A 86 10.63 -25.71 -10.77
CA MET A 86 10.90 -26.14 -12.16
C MET A 86 11.66 -25.10 -12.99
N VAL A 87 11.56 -23.81 -12.67
CA VAL A 87 12.33 -22.73 -13.34
C VAL A 87 13.58 -22.29 -12.56
N GLY A 88 13.82 -22.82 -11.36
CA GLY A 88 14.99 -22.47 -10.55
C GLY A 88 14.79 -21.24 -9.64
N TYR A 89 13.54 -20.87 -9.35
CA TYR A 89 13.22 -19.86 -8.34
C TYR A 89 13.09 -20.53 -6.96
N LYS A 90 13.65 -19.90 -5.93
CA LYS A 90 13.82 -20.44 -4.57
C LYS A 90 12.69 -20.01 -3.65
#